data_AF-A0A9E7DB64-F1
#
_entry.id   AF-A0A9E7DB64-F1
#
_cell.length_a   1.000
_cell.length_b   1.000
_cell.length_c   1.000
_cell.angle_alpha   90.00
_cell.angle_beta   90.00
_cell.angle_gamma   90.00
#
_symmetry.space_group_name_H-M   'P 1'
#
loop_
_entity.id
_entity.type
_entity.pdbx_description
1 polymer ?
#
loop_
_entity_poly.entity_id
_entity_poly.type
_entity_poly.pdbx_seq_one_letter_code
_entity_poly.pdbx_strand_id
1 'polypeptide(L)'
;MIVAIDGPAGSGKSTVARALSDRLDLIFLDTGAMYRSVTVECLHQGIDMTDTEKIIQVARSISISFGNSANGQTVYANGSNVTTEIRTPEVDRNVSAVAAIPEVREAMVTLQRRAGENGDVVAEGRDIGTVVFPEADVKVFLTADPAARAHRRAVQRQGGDAATGNDAKVDAKSEEKILEDIKARDKADSERKAAPLRAAEDAHHIDSSALSVEEVIAAIIALHPGLGKRDARNHRASHQGNGSESSSSDDGKSHTEEPKRSEKKSSIAAASKRLRPFGGNSFDDYYDTALADFPAPAKFFKWLAVSVLGLITKIWFRWRWDNDQLFVGDKTPRVLIMNHPTFLDPIVTVVHLLVHGIPVRTIYKSEFNKFKPLQWALSRLGGIPVDRGTADMKAIRRATTALSRGEMLLIYPEGTRVRSNTERGETHGGFALIAQLAKVDVQPLAIIGALDIKKKGSPLVKPVKVYLRAGQKVSFSDLTSTKRKDQAKEMEEDGHGAGIRTKRCNAQRASRKELVRAYYQNCR
;
A
#
# COMPACT_ATOMS: atom_id res chain seq x y z
N MET A 1 1.20 18.03 11.20
CA MET A 1 1.46 16.97 12.17
C MET A 1 2.81 16.30 11.97
N ILE A 2 3.73 16.67 12.84
CA ILE A 2 5.05 16.08 12.99
C ILE A 2 5.09 15.40 14.36
N VAL A 3 5.45 14.12 14.37
CA VAL A 3 5.73 13.36 15.61
C VAL A 3 7.23 13.10 15.66
N ALA A 4 7.88 13.63 16.69
CA ALA A 4 9.30 13.43 16.97
C ALA A 4 9.49 12.32 18.01
N ILE A 5 10.30 11.30 17.69
CA ILE A 5 10.63 10.22 18.61
C ILE A 5 12.15 10.16 18.79
N ASP A 6 12.62 10.64 19.93
CA ASP A 6 14.03 10.66 20.33
C ASP A 6 14.34 9.60 21.38
N GLY A 7 15.62 9.26 21.55
CA GLY A 7 16.06 8.34 22.59
C GLY A 7 17.28 7.50 22.20
N PRO A 8 17.85 6.73 23.15
CA PRO A 8 19.10 5.98 22.98
C PRO A 8 19.00 4.82 21.97
N ALA A 9 20.12 4.23 21.56
CA ALA A 9 20.09 3.11 20.59
C ALA A 9 19.44 1.88 21.23
N GLY A 10 18.62 1.16 20.48
CA GLY A 10 17.97 -0.07 20.97
C GLY A 10 16.71 0.14 21.82
N SER A 11 16.27 1.38 22.07
CA SER A 11 15.02 1.64 22.81
C SER A 11 13.72 1.35 22.04
N GLY A 12 13.79 0.75 20.85
CA GLY A 12 12.61 0.39 20.06
C GLY A 12 12.03 1.49 19.17
N LYS A 13 12.67 2.68 19.09
CA LYS A 13 12.21 3.82 18.29
C LYS A 13 11.85 3.46 16.85
N SER A 14 12.71 2.75 16.12
CA SER A 14 12.46 2.41 14.71
C SER A 14 11.22 1.54 14.54
N THR A 15 11.02 0.59 15.47
CA THR A 15 9.87 -0.29 15.48
C THR A 15 8.59 0.50 15.77
N VAL A 16 8.62 1.32 16.83
CA VAL A 16 7.47 2.15 17.24
C VAL A 16 7.14 3.19 16.17
N ALA A 17 8.12 3.91 15.66
CA ALA A 17 7.95 4.96 14.65
C ALA A 17 7.39 4.39 13.34
N ARG A 18 7.88 3.23 12.91
CA ARG A 18 7.36 2.54 11.72
C ARG A 18 5.92 2.09 11.94
N ALA A 19 5.65 1.38 13.03
CA ALA A 19 4.29 0.91 13.33
C ALA A 19 3.31 2.09 13.50
N LEU A 20 3.73 3.18 14.14
CA LEU A 20 2.95 4.42 14.25
C LEU A 20 2.70 5.06 12.88
N SER A 21 3.71 5.09 12.01
CA SER A 21 3.59 5.62 10.65
C SER A 21 2.59 4.83 9.81
N ASP A 22 2.65 3.50 9.89
CA ASP A 22 1.73 2.59 9.18
C ASP A 22 0.30 2.72 9.73
N ARG A 23 0.16 2.78 11.06
CA ARG A 23 -1.12 2.89 11.76
C ARG A 23 -1.83 4.22 11.51
N LEU A 24 -1.08 5.32 11.38
CA LEU A 24 -1.63 6.68 11.28
C LEU A 24 -1.53 7.32 9.88
N ASP A 25 -1.02 6.57 8.89
CA ASP A 25 -0.73 7.05 7.52
C ASP A 25 0.15 8.32 7.54
N LEU A 26 1.27 8.23 8.24
CA LEU A 26 2.28 9.29 8.32
C LEU A 26 3.53 8.85 7.55
N ILE A 27 4.28 9.81 7.02
CA ILE A 27 5.56 9.52 6.36
C ILE A 27 6.58 9.15 7.44
N PHE A 28 7.20 7.99 7.32
CA PHE A 28 8.29 7.58 8.21
C PHE A 28 9.63 8.17 7.76
N LEU A 29 10.29 8.92 8.65
CA LEU A 29 11.63 9.48 8.44
C LEU A 29 12.64 8.84 9.43
N ASP A 30 13.43 7.90 8.92
CA ASP A 30 14.59 7.33 9.63
C ASP A 30 15.80 8.25 9.44
N THR A 31 16.02 9.19 10.37
CA THR A 31 17.16 10.09 10.29
C THR A 31 18.49 9.36 10.50
N GLY A 32 18.49 8.23 11.21
CA GLY A 32 19.67 7.41 11.44
C GLY A 32 20.21 6.83 10.13
N ALA A 33 19.31 6.39 9.25
CA ALA A 33 19.67 5.96 7.90
C ALA A 33 20.38 7.06 7.10
N MET A 34 20.07 8.34 7.32
CA MET A 34 20.71 9.44 6.58
C MET A 34 22.19 9.59 6.94
N TYR A 35 22.53 9.61 8.23
CA TYR A 35 23.93 9.65 8.67
C TYR A 35 24.69 8.38 8.23
N ARG A 36 24.01 7.24 8.21
CA ARG A 36 24.58 5.98 7.70
C ARG A 36 24.82 6.04 6.19
N SER A 37 23.95 6.68 5.42
CA SER A 37 24.16 6.90 3.98
C SER A 37 25.39 7.76 3.70
N VAL A 38 25.62 8.82 4.48
CA VAL A 38 26.87 9.60 4.40
C VAL A 38 28.08 8.70 4.69
N THR A 39 27.98 7.88 5.74
CA THR A 39 29.07 6.95 6.12
C THR A 39 29.37 5.93 5.02
N VAL A 40 28.34 5.33 4.41
CA VAL A 40 28.48 4.40 3.28
C VAL A 40 29.17 5.08 2.10
N GLU A 41 28.74 6.29 1.75
CA GLU A 41 29.33 7.03 0.64
C GLU A 41 30.80 7.36 0.89
N CYS A 42 31.17 7.75 2.11
CA CYS A 42 32.57 7.94 2.49
C CYS A 42 33.38 6.64 2.34
N LEU A 43 32.83 5.50 2.79
CA LEU A 43 33.48 4.19 2.65
C LEU A 43 33.66 3.78 1.18
N HIS A 44 32.65 4.00 0.34
CA HIS A 44 32.72 3.72 -1.09
C HIS A 44 33.81 4.53 -1.80
N GLN A 45 34.03 5.77 -1.36
CA GLN A 45 35.07 6.65 -1.89
C GLN A 45 36.45 6.41 -1.26
N GLY A 46 36.57 5.46 -0.32
CA GLY A 46 37.82 5.19 0.40
C GLY A 46 38.30 6.37 1.26
N ILE A 47 37.36 7.21 1.71
CA ILE A 47 37.67 8.37 2.56
C ILE A 47 38.00 7.87 3.98
N ASP A 48 39.13 8.30 4.52
CA ASP A 48 39.49 8.10 5.91
C ASP A 48 38.47 8.81 6.83
N MET A 49 37.93 8.11 7.82
CA MET A 49 36.91 8.64 8.74
C MET A 49 37.45 9.72 9.69
N THR A 50 38.76 9.98 9.66
CA THR A 50 39.40 11.12 10.33
C THR A 50 39.46 12.36 9.44
N ASP A 51 39.29 12.24 8.12
CA ASP A 51 39.30 13.34 7.15
C ASP A 51 37.96 14.08 7.15
N THR A 52 37.82 14.95 8.15
CA THR A 52 36.59 15.70 8.40
C THR A 52 36.16 16.55 7.20
N GLU A 53 37.11 17.16 6.48
CA GLU A 53 36.78 18.03 5.34
C GLU A 53 36.13 17.24 4.20
N LYS A 54 36.66 16.05 3.85
CA LYS A 54 36.05 15.21 2.83
C LYS A 54 34.68 14.67 3.24
N ILE A 55 34.51 14.30 4.51
CA ILE A 55 33.21 13.85 5.02
C ILE A 55 32.16 14.96 4.90
N ILE A 56 32.53 16.21 5.18
CA ILE A 56 31.65 17.37 5.02
C ILE A 56 31.25 17.57 3.56
N GLN A 57 32.19 17.42 2.62
CA GLN A 57 31.91 17.54 1.18
C GLN A 57 30.91 16.47 0.71
N VAL A 58 31.07 15.23 1.16
CA VAL A 58 30.11 14.15 0.89
C VAL A 58 28.73 14.51 1.47
N ALA A 59 28.67 14.92 2.74
CA ALA A 59 27.40 15.25 3.40
C ALA A 59 26.63 16.41 2.73
N ARG A 60 27.35 17.39 2.16
CA ARG A 60 26.74 18.54 1.47
C ARG A 60 26.22 18.21 0.06
N SER A 61 26.82 17.22 -0.60
CA SER A 61 26.50 16.86 -1.99
C SER A 61 25.59 15.63 -2.13
N ILE A 62 25.46 14.83 -1.06
CA ILE A 62 24.69 13.59 -1.09
C ILE A 62 23.21 13.82 -1.36
N SER A 63 22.65 13.01 -2.26
CA SER A 63 21.21 12.90 -2.47
C SER A 63 20.68 11.65 -1.79
N ILE A 64 19.84 11.80 -0.77
CA ILE A 64 19.22 10.69 -0.03
C ILE A 64 17.73 10.64 -0.34
N SER A 65 17.22 9.45 -0.68
CA SER A 65 15.78 9.24 -0.86
C SER A 65 15.32 7.93 -0.20
N PHE A 66 14.08 7.96 0.30
CA PHE A 66 13.44 6.83 0.94
C PHE A 66 12.36 6.25 0.02
N GLY A 67 12.29 4.93 -0.03
CA GLY A 67 11.23 4.17 -0.69
C GLY A 67 10.64 3.13 0.26
N ASN A 68 9.65 2.37 -0.20
CA ASN A 68 9.08 1.25 0.57
C ASN A 68 9.09 -0.02 -0.28
N SER A 69 9.48 -1.13 0.35
CA SER A 69 9.44 -2.49 -0.21
C SER A 69 8.61 -3.41 0.69
N ALA A 70 8.35 -4.65 0.23
CA ALA A 70 7.71 -5.68 1.04
C ALA A 70 8.50 -6.01 2.34
N ASN A 71 9.80 -5.71 2.37
CA ASN A 71 10.68 -5.96 3.52
C ASN A 71 10.91 -4.69 4.37
N GLY A 72 10.11 -3.64 4.18
CA GLY A 72 10.22 -2.36 4.87
C GLY A 72 10.84 -1.26 4.02
N GLN A 73 11.21 -0.16 4.68
CA GLN A 73 11.75 1.04 4.05
C GLN A 73 13.07 0.77 3.32
N THR A 74 13.17 1.21 2.08
CA THR A 74 14.40 1.21 1.29
C THR A 74 15.05 2.60 1.32
N VAL A 75 16.38 2.62 1.25
CA VAL A 75 17.20 3.83 1.33
C VAL A 75 18.11 3.87 0.12
N TYR A 76 18.12 5.01 -0.58
CA TYR A 76 18.98 5.25 -1.72
C TYR A 76 19.88 6.45 -1.46
N ALA A 77 21.18 6.29 -1.73
CA ALA A 77 22.18 7.35 -1.70
C ALA A 77 22.73 7.54 -3.11
N ASN A 78 22.68 8.76 -3.64
CA ASN A 78 23.13 9.10 -5.00
C ASN A 78 22.52 8.20 -6.09
N GLY A 79 21.28 7.73 -5.87
CA GLY A 79 20.56 6.83 -6.78
C GLY A 79 20.83 5.33 -6.56
N SER A 80 21.86 4.97 -5.80
CA SER A 80 22.20 3.57 -5.47
C SER A 80 21.42 3.09 -4.25
N ASN A 81 20.90 1.85 -4.30
CA ASN A 81 20.19 1.25 -3.17
C ASN A 81 21.19 0.80 -2.09
N VAL A 82 21.24 1.51 -0.97
CA VAL A 82 22.15 1.25 0.15
C VAL A 82 21.44 0.61 1.35
N THR A 83 20.20 0.13 1.18
CA THR A 83 19.32 -0.35 2.28
C THR A 83 19.99 -1.39 3.18
N THR A 84 20.75 -2.31 2.60
CA THR A 84 21.49 -3.35 3.35
C THR A 84 22.81 -2.83 3.89
N GLU A 85 23.53 -2.05 3.09
CA GLU A 85 24.87 -1.53 3.40
C GLU A 85 24.88 -0.61 4.62
N ILE A 86 23.87 0.25 4.77
CA ILE A 86 23.75 1.15 5.93
C ILE A 86 23.66 0.41 7.27
N ARG A 87 23.39 -0.90 7.27
CA ARG A 87 23.26 -1.74 8.47
C ARG A 87 24.46 -2.67 8.69
N THR A 88 25.51 -2.55 7.90
CA THR A 88 26.72 -3.36 8.07
C THR A 88 27.46 -3.01 9.36
N PRO A 89 28.22 -3.96 9.94
CA PRO A 89 29.07 -3.69 11.11
C PRO A 89 30.08 -2.57 10.89
N GLU A 90 30.56 -2.40 9.65
CA GLU A 90 31.51 -1.36 9.29
C GLU A 90 30.90 0.04 9.38
N VAL A 91 29.68 0.22 8.87
CA VAL A 91 28.94 1.48 9.03
C VAL A 91 28.60 1.74 10.50
N ASP A 92 28.20 0.70 11.24
CA ASP A 92 27.91 0.79 12.67
C ASP A 92 29.10 1.33 13.49
N ARG A 93 30.33 0.96 13.13
CA ARG A 93 31.56 1.43 13.80
C ARG A 93 31.87 2.90 13.51
N ASN A 94 31.54 3.39 12.33
CA ASN A 94 31.99 4.71 11.86
C ASN A 94 30.93 5.81 11.97
N VAL A 95 29.64 5.45 11.94
CA VAL A 95 28.54 6.44 11.87
C VAL A 95 28.51 7.43 13.04
N SER A 96 28.93 7.02 14.24
CA SER A 96 28.94 7.91 15.41
C SER A 96 29.95 9.05 15.25
N ALA A 97 31.13 8.77 14.68
CA ALA A 97 32.14 9.78 14.40
C ALA A 97 31.65 10.77 13.32
N VAL A 98 31.07 10.24 12.23
CA VAL A 98 30.46 11.05 11.16
C VAL A 98 29.34 11.95 11.70
N ALA A 99 28.46 11.40 12.55
CA ALA A 99 27.33 12.14 13.11
C ALA A 99 27.71 13.18 14.17
N ALA A 100 28.94 13.15 14.69
CA ALA A 100 29.46 14.11 15.64
C ALA A 100 29.98 15.41 14.97
N ILE A 101 30.22 15.39 13.66
CA ILE A 101 30.71 16.55 12.89
C ILE A 101 29.57 17.57 12.71
N PRO A 102 29.68 18.82 13.22
CA PRO A 102 28.61 19.82 13.19
C PRO A 102 28.06 20.10 11.79
N GLU A 103 28.93 20.26 10.80
CA GLU A 103 28.59 20.63 9.42
C GLU A 103 27.88 19.47 8.69
N VAL A 104 28.20 18.22 9.05
CA VAL A 104 27.43 17.05 8.59
C VAL A 104 26.03 17.09 9.17
N ARG A 105 25.88 17.45 10.45
CA ARG A 105 24.55 17.58 11.06
C ARG A 105 23.74 18.69 10.40
N GLU A 106 24.35 19.85 10.16
CA GLU A 106 23.69 20.97 9.47
C GLU A 106 23.14 20.57 8.10
N ALA A 107 23.94 19.87 7.30
CA ALA A 107 23.51 19.34 6.00
C ALA A 107 22.33 18.36 6.14
N MET A 108 22.41 17.43 7.10
CA MET A 108 21.35 16.45 7.33
C MET A 108 20.06 17.08 7.87
N VAL A 109 20.14 18.04 8.81
CA VAL A 109 18.98 18.78 9.34
C VAL A 109 18.25 19.50 8.22
N THR A 110 18.97 20.10 7.27
CA THR A 110 18.38 20.73 6.09
C THR A 110 17.54 19.74 5.27
N LEU A 111 18.06 18.54 5.01
CA LEU A 111 17.34 17.49 4.28
C LEU A 111 16.14 16.94 5.08
N GLN A 112 16.30 16.76 6.39
CA GLN A 112 15.25 16.26 7.28
C GLN A 112 14.08 17.24 7.36
N ARG A 113 14.34 18.53 7.53
CA ARG A 113 13.30 19.57 7.56
C ARG A 113 12.51 19.62 6.25
N ARG A 114 13.19 19.53 5.10
CA ARG A 114 12.53 19.43 3.79
C ARG A 114 11.58 18.24 3.69
N ALA A 115 11.95 17.09 4.27
CA ALA A 115 11.05 15.94 4.34
C ALA A 115 9.81 16.22 5.21
N GLY A 116 9.95 17.07 6.23
CA GLY A 116 8.88 17.53 7.13
C GLY A 116 7.92 18.60 6.57
N GLU A 117 8.30 19.34 5.52
CA GLU A 117 7.52 20.49 4.99
C GLU A 117 6.10 20.14 4.54
N ASN A 118 5.85 18.88 4.13
CA ASN A 118 4.52 18.43 3.74
C ASN A 118 3.61 18.07 4.94
N GLY A 119 4.13 18.16 6.16
CA GLY A 119 3.33 18.27 7.39
C GLY A 119 2.73 16.98 7.94
N ASP A 120 3.06 15.80 7.46
CA ASP A 120 2.57 14.52 8.01
C ASP A 120 3.72 13.51 8.13
N VAL A 121 4.52 13.62 9.19
CA VAL A 121 5.76 12.85 9.37
C VAL A 121 5.87 12.29 10.78
N VAL A 122 6.31 11.03 10.90
CA VAL A 122 6.92 10.49 12.12
C VAL A 122 8.42 10.41 11.89
N ALA A 123 9.19 11.20 12.62
CA ALA A 123 10.63 11.25 12.51
C ALA A 123 11.27 10.63 13.75
N GLU A 124 12.21 9.70 13.55
CA GLU A 124 12.99 9.12 14.65
C GLU A 124 14.44 9.54 14.63
N GLY A 125 15.04 9.72 15.81
CA GLY A 125 16.44 10.11 15.94
C GLY A 125 16.93 10.29 17.38
N ARG A 126 17.80 11.28 17.53
CA ARG A 126 18.50 11.63 18.78
C ARG A 126 18.15 13.04 19.28
N ASP A 127 17.84 13.92 18.33
CA ASP A 127 17.70 15.37 18.46
C ASP A 127 16.58 15.90 17.55
N ILE A 128 15.57 15.07 17.26
CA ILE A 128 14.44 15.43 16.41
C ILE A 128 13.62 16.54 17.06
N GLY A 129 13.17 16.35 18.29
CA GLY A 129 12.32 17.29 19.02
C GLY A 129 13.08 18.50 19.59
N THR A 130 14.41 18.46 19.64
CA THR A 130 15.25 19.55 20.15
C THR A 130 15.86 20.42 19.05
N VAL A 131 16.22 19.83 17.89
CA VAL A 131 16.96 20.52 16.83
C VAL A 131 16.23 20.48 15.49
N VAL A 132 15.80 19.30 15.03
CA VAL A 132 15.24 19.15 13.68
C VAL A 132 13.87 19.82 13.58
N PHE A 133 12.96 19.44 14.47
CA PHE A 133 11.58 19.88 14.58
C PHE A 133 11.28 20.33 16.03
N PRO A 134 11.84 21.48 16.47
CA PRO A 134 11.56 22.04 17.79
C PRO A 134 10.08 22.42 17.98
N GLU A 135 9.32 22.56 16.88
CA GLU A 135 7.88 22.85 16.90
C GLU A 135 7.03 21.62 16.54
N ALA A 136 7.56 20.39 16.73
CA ALA A 136 6.79 19.18 16.46
C ALA A 136 5.52 19.12 17.32
N ASP A 137 4.39 18.73 16.71
CA ASP A 137 3.09 18.63 17.39
C ASP A 137 3.12 17.63 18.57
N VAL A 138 3.95 16.59 18.48
CA VAL A 138 4.18 15.60 19.54
C VAL A 138 5.66 15.28 19.62
N LYS A 139 6.23 15.36 20.83
CA LYS A 139 7.62 14.97 21.11
C LYS A 139 7.64 13.86 22.15
N VAL A 140 8.35 12.79 21.84
CA VAL A 140 8.48 11.62 22.69
C VAL A 140 9.96 11.33 22.90
N PHE A 141 10.36 11.14 24.15
CA PHE A 141 11.67 10.61 24.50
C PHE A 141 11.52 9.17 24.99
N LEU A 142 11.84 8.22 24.11
CA LEU A 142 11.65 6.79 24.32
C LEU A 142 12.93 6.14 24.88
N THR A 143 12.86 5.70 26.13
CA THR A 143 13.96 5.04 26.85
C THR A 143 13.69 3.54 27.03
N ALA A 144 14.74 2.81 27.40
CA ALA A 144 14.65 1.45 27.92
C ALA A 144 15.93 1.14 28.71
N ASP A 145 15.84 0.19 29.64
CA ASP A 145 16.97 -0.29 30.43
C ASP A 145 18.14 -0.71 29.53
N PRO A 146 19.40 -0.30 29.82
CA PRO A 146 20.56 -0.65 29.01
C PRO A 146 20.76 -2.16 28.81
N ALA A 147 20.50 -2.99 29.83
CA ALA A 147 20.62 -4.44 29.71
C ALA A 147 19.53 -5.00 28.80
N ALA A 148 18.28 -4.53 28.94
CA ALA A 148 17.20 -4.90 28.03
C ALA A 148 17.52 -4.54 26.55
N ARG A 149 18.15 -3.38 26.32
CA ARG A 149 18.59 -2.95 24.99
C ARG A 149 19.75 -3.79 24.45
N ALA A 150 20.69 -4.17 25.31
CA ALA A 150 21.79 -5.06 24.95
C ALA A 150 21.28 -6.44 24.52
N HIS A 151 20.37 -7.01 25.31
CA HIS A 151 19.71 -8.28 25.01
C HIS A 151 19.02 -8.26 23.64
N ARG A 152 18.15 -7.26 23.40
CA ARG A 152 17.47 -7.07 22.10
C ARG A 152 18.44 -7.00 20.92
N ARG A 153 19.56 -6.27 21.08
CA ARG A 153 20.59 -6.13 20.04
C ARG A 153 21.33 -7.43 19.80
N ALA A 154 21.58 -8.22 20.85
CA ALA A 154 22.23 -9.51 20.76
C ALA A 154 21.37 -10.52 19.98
N VAL A 155 20.08 -10.60 20.29
CA VAL A 155 19.11 -11.44 19.56
C VAL A 155 19.01 -11.03 18.08
N GLN A 156 18.96 -9.72 17.78
CA GLN A 156 18.96 -9.22 16.40
C GLN A 156 20.23 -9.59 15.62
N ARG A 157 21.41 -9.56 16.25
CA ARG A 157 22.68 -9.94 15.59
C ARG A 157 22.74 -11.41 15.22
N GLN A 158 22.00 -12.26 15.92
CA GLN A 158 21.88 -13.70 15.62
C GLN A 158 20.76 -14.00 14.60
N GLY A 159 20.10 -12.97 14.06
CA GLY A 159 18.99 -13.12 13.11
C GLY A 159 17.64 -13.44 13.77
N GLY A 160 17.55 -13.37 15.10
CA GLY A 160 16.32 -13.53 15.86
C GLY A 160 15.56 -12.22 16.04
N ASP A 161 14.35 -12.32 16.58
CA ASP A 161 13.53 -11.19 16.98
C ASP A 161 13.09 -11.37 18.44
N ALA A 162 13.67 -10.55 19.32
CA ALA A 162 13.38 -10.56 20.76
C ALA A 162 11.92 -10.14 21.05
N ALA A 163 11.25 -9.46 20.13
CA ALA A 163 9.85 -9.07 20.30
C ALA A 163 8.88 -10.23 20.03
N THR A 164 9.31 -11.30 19.34
CA THR A 164 8.47 -12.46 19.01
C THR A 164 8.76 -13.70 19.88
N GLY A 165 9.57 -13.56 20.94
CA GLY A 165 9.95 -14.67 21.83
C GLY A 165 10.84 -15.73 21.14
N ASN A 166 11.51 -15.35 20.04
CA ASN A 166 12.42 -16.25 19.34
C ASN A 166 13.81 -16.10 19.98
N ASP A 167 13.93 -16.59 21.21
CA ASP A 167 15.14 -16.50 22.03
C ASP A 167 16.23 -17.41 21.45
N ALA A 168 16.98 -16.87 20.48
CA ALA A 168 18.26 -17.46 20.11
C ALA A 168 19.15 -17.46 21.38
N LYS A 169 19.85 -18.57 21.66
CA LYS A 169 20.75 -18.64 22.81
C LYS A 169 21.86 -17.60 22.65
N VAL A 170 21.72 -16.48 23.35
CA VAL A 170 22.73 -15.43 23.40
C VAL A 170 23.82 -15.86 24.38
N ASP A 171 25.07 -15.80 23.93
CA ASP A 171 26.23 -15.99 24.79
C ASP A 171 26.35 -14.80 25.76
N ALA A 172 26.42 -15.08 27.06
CA ALA A 172 26.44 -14.06 28.11
C ALA A 172 27.62 -13.08 27.98
N LYS A 173 28.79 -13.55 27.51
CA LYS A 173 29.96 -12.69 27.27
C LYS A 173 29.75 -11.74 26.09
N SER A 174 29.05 -12.21 25.04
CA SER A 174 28.68 -11.37 23.91
C SER A 174 27.68 -10.28 24.33
N GLU A 175 26.72 -10.61 25.19
CA GLU A 175 25.73 -9.65 25.70
C GLU A 175 26.38 -8.58 26.59
N GLU A 176 27.32 -8.97 27.46
CA GLU A 176 28.07 -8.03 28.31
C GLU A 176 28.90 -7.04 27.48
N LYS A 177 29.57 -7.51 26.42
CA LYS A 177 30.30 -6.64 25.49
C LYS A 177 29.35 -5.68 24.75
N ILE A 178 28.17 -6.16 24.33
CA ILE A 178 27.15 -5.31 23.69
C ILE A 178 26.65 -4.24 24.67
N LEU A 179 26.48 -4.59 25.94
CA LEU A 179 26.09 -3.64 26.98
C LEU A 179 27.13 -2.52 27.16
N GLU A 180 28.42 -2.87 27.21
CA GLU A 180 29.51 -1.90 27.24
C GLU A 180 29.50 -0.98 26.01
N ASP A 181 29.38 -1.56 24.80
CA ASP A 181 29.30 -0.81 23.54
C ASP A 181 28.11 0.16 23.55
N ILE A 182 26.95 -0.27 24.03
CA ILE A 182 25.74 0.56 24.14
C ILE A 182 25.96 1.71 25.12
N LYS A 183 26.52 1.44 26.31
CA LYS A 183 26.78 2.48 27.31
C LYS A 183 27.78 3.52 26.80
N ALA A 184 28.87 3.07 26.16
CA ALA A 184 29.86 3.96 25.57
C ALA A 184 29.23 4.83 24.47
N ARG A 185 28.38 4.25 23.63
CA ARG A 185 27.66 4.97 22.58
C ARG A 185 26.67 5.98 23.14
N ASP A 186 25.87 5.61 24.12
CA ASP A 186 24.89 6.52 24.73
C ASP A 186 25.59 7.70 25.42
N LYS A 187 26.73 7.45 26.07
CA LYS A 187 27.60 8.51 26.63
C LYS A 187 28.10 9.45 25.53
N ALA A 188 28.68 8.91 24.46
CA ALA A 188 29.16 9.71 23.33
C ALA A 188 28.04 10.54 22.67
N ASP A 189 26.85 9.95 22.49
CA ASP A 189 25.68 10.63 21.92
C ASP A 189 25.17 11.75 22.85
N SER A 190 25.29 11.60 24.18
CA SER A 190 24.80 12.58 25.16
C SER A 190 25.81 13.70 25.48
N GLU A 191 27.12 13.41 25.35
CA GLU A 191 28.21 14.35 25.64
C GLU A 191 28.71 15.12 24.40
N ARG A 192 28.27 14.76 23.19
CA ARG A 192 28.69 15.45 21.97
C ARG A 192 28.32 16.94 22.00
N LYS A 193 29.22 17.78 21.47
CA LYS A 193 29.04 19.24 21.42
C LYS A 193 27.86 19.66 20.55
N ALA A 194 27.66 19.00 19.41
CA ALA A 194 26.59 19.32 18.47
C ALA A 194 25.36 18.43 18.69
N ALA A 195 24.24 19.05 19.07
CA ALA A 195 22.94 18.42 19.25
C ALA A 195 22.97 17.14 20.12
N PRO A 196 23.39 17.23 21.39
CA PRO A 196 23.48 16.06 22.28
C PRO A 196 22.13 15.35 22.42
N LEU A 197 22.18 14.03 22.64
CA LEU A 197 21.01 13.22 22.97
C LEU A 197 20.43 13.70 24.30
N ARG A 198 19.34 14.47 24.22
CA ARG A 198 18.59 14.98 25.36
C ARG A 198 17.12 15.06 24.99
N ALA A 199 16.26 14.85 25.97
CA ALA A 199 14.84 15.13 25.82
C ALA A 199 14.64 16.65 25.62
N ALA A 200 13.69 17.02 24.75
CA ALA A 200 13.19 18.39 24.74
C ALA A 200 12.42 18.67 26.05
N GLU A 201 12.36 19.94 26.47
CA GLU A 201 11.70 20.32 27.72
C GLU A 201 10.21 19.92 27.76
N ASP A 202 9.56 19.92 26.59
CA ASP A 202 8.17 19.53 26.37
C ASP A 202 8.02 18.09 25.84
N ALA A 203 9.08 17.27 25.87
CA ALA A 203 8.98 15.89 25.44
C ALA A 203 8.32 15.00 26.50
N HIS A 204 7.43 14.11 26.04
CA HIS A 204 6.86 13.06 26.86
C HIS A 204 7.84 11.89 27.01
N HIS A 205 8.23 11.59 28.24
CA HIS A 205 9.10 10.46 28.55
C HIS A 205 8.31 9.16 28.59
N ILE A 206 8.74 8.17 27.79
CA ILE A 206 8.14 6.83 27.77
C ILE A 206 9.25 5.80 28.00
N ASP A 207 9.12 5.01 29.06
CA ASP A 207 9.99 3.86 29.30
C ASP A 207 9.38 2.60 28.67
N SER A 208 10.05 2.05 27.65
CA SER A 208 9.63 0.86 26.91
C SER A 208 10.24 -0.45 27.44
N SER A 209 10.80 -0.44 28.65
CA SER A 209 11.44 -1.62 29.24
C SER A 209 10.45 -2.78 29.43
N ALA A 210 9.26 -2.48 29.95
CA ALA A 210 8.21 -3.47 30.25
C ALA A 210 6.96 -3.33 29.35
N LEU A 211 6.98 -2.43 28.38
CA LEU A 211 5.85 -2.18 27.49
C LEU A 211 6.02 -2.90 26.15
N SER A 212 4.92 -3.45 25.65
CA SER A 212 4.80 -3.91 24.27
C SER A 212 4.80 -2.74 23.29
N VAL A 213 5.07 -3.03 22.01
CA VAL A 213 5.03 -2.02 20.93
C VAL A 213 3.66 -1.36 20.85
N GLU A 214 2.57 -2.12 21.01
CA GLU A 214 1.20 -1.59 20.97
C GLU A 214 0.88 -0.67 22.15
N GLU A 215 1.35 -1.00 23.36
CA GLU A 215 1.17 -0.13 24.53
C GLU A 215 1.91 1.20 24.36
N VAL A 216 3.14 1.17 23.82
CA VAL A 216 3.89 2.39 23.51
C VAL A 216 3.16 3.22 22.45
N ILE A 217 2.67 2.59 21.38
CA ILE A 217 1.90 3.28 20.33
C ILE A 217 0.64 3.93 20.90
N ALA A 218 -0.12 3.20 21.73
CA ALA A 218 -1.32 3.71 22.37
C ALA A 218 -1.01 4.91 23.27
N ALA A 219 0.08 4.85 24.05
CA ALA A 219 0.54 5.97 24.86
C ALA A 219 0.86 7.20 24.01
N ILE A 220 1.57 7.04 22.88
CA ILE A 220 1.90 8.15 21.97
C ILE A 220 0.63 8.75 21.35
N ILE A 221 -0.32 7.91 20.91
CA ILE A 221 -1.58 8.37 20.31
C ILE A 221 -2.40 9.21 21.30
N ALA A 222 -2.37 8.86 22.58
CA ALA A 222 -3.07 9.58 23.63
C ALA A 222 -2.53 10.99 23.90
N LEU A 223 -1.29 11.29 23.50
CA LEU A 223 -0.64 12.59 23.74
C LEU A 223 -1.26 13.74 22.95
N HIS A 224 -1.90 13.45 21.80
CA HIS A 224 -2.47 14.49 20.95
C HIS A 224 -3.80 14.07 20.34
N PRO A 225 -4.88 14.86 20.49
CA PRO A 225 -6.20 14.54 19.95
C PRO A 225 -6.21 14.32 18.43
N GLY A 226 -5.29 14.97 17.71
CA GLY A 226 -5.11 14.77 16.26
C GLY A 226 -4.66 13.34 15.91
N LEU A 227 -3.81 12.72 16.75
CA LEU A 227 -3.38 11.34 16.58
C LEU A 227 -4.54 10.38 16.88
N GLY A 228 -5.26 10.58 17.99
CA GLY A 228 -6.44 9.77 18.33
C GLY A 228 -7.54 9.81 17.26
N LYS A 229 -7.78 10.99 16.65
CA LYS A 229 -8.72 11.11 15.51
C LYS A 229 -8.23 10.36 14.27
N ARG A 230 -6.92 10.34 13.98
CA ARG A 230 -6.36 9.53 12.88
C ARG A 230 -6.53 8.05 13.16
N ASP A 231 -6.17 7.62 14.36
CA ASP A 231 -6.26 6.23 14.78
C ASP A 231 -7.70 5.70 14.71
N ALA A 232 -8.67 6.44 15.25
CA ALA A 232 -10.07 6.07 15.21
C ALA A 232 -10.64 6.02 13.78
N ARG A 233 -10.18 6.89 12.86
CA ARG A 233 -10.57 6.84 11.44
C ARG A 233 -10.04 5.57 10.77
N ASN A 234 -8.80 5.18 11.08
CA ASN A 234 -8.16 4.02 10.49
C ASN A 234 -8.70 2.70 11.09
N HIS A 235 -8.99 2.66 12.39
CA HIS A 235 -9.66 1.52 13.05
C HIS A 235 -11.12 1.35 12.65
N ARG A 236 -11.88 2.43 12.45
CA ARG A 236 -13.25 2.32 11.90
C ARG A 236 -13.26 1.79 10.46
N ALA A 237 -12.20 2.04 9.70
CA ALA A 237 -12.01 1.45 8.38
C ALA A 237 -11.64 -0.05 8.43
N SER A 238 -11.03 -0.54 9.51
CA SER A 238 -10.63 -1.95 9.68
C SER A 238 -11.69 -2.81 10.40
N HIS A 239 -12.38 -2.29 11.43
CA HIS A 239 -13.38 -3.04 12.22
C HIS A 239 -14.78 -3.13 11.61
N GLN A 240 -15.11 -2.31 10.61
CA GLN A 240 -16.39 -2.47 9.91
C GLN A 240 -16.46 -3.71 9.00
N GLY A 241 -15.36 -4.49 8.91
CA GLY A 241 -15.28 -5.77 8.19
C GLY A 241 -15.47 -7.04 9.05
N ASN A 242 -15.73 -6.96 10.36
CA ASN A 242 -15.97 -8.15 11.20
C ASN A 242 -16.90 -7.83 12.40
N GLY A 243 -18.07 -8.49 12.48
CA GLY A 243 -18.78 -8.73 13.74
C GLY A 243 -20.04 -7.91 14.04
N SER A 244 -21.18 -8.54 13.79
CA SER A 244 -22.46 -8.60 14.54
C SER A 244 -22.80 -7.58 15.63
N GLU A 245 -24.05 -7.13 15.52
CA GLU A 245 -24.92 -6.42 16.46
C GLU A 245 -24.80 -6.85 17.94
N SER A 246 -24.75 -5.85 18.83
CA SER A 246 -25.50 -5.91 20.07
C SER A 246 -26.20 -4.58 20.30
N SER A 247 -27.51 -4.69 20.45
CA SER A 247 -28.48 -3.62 20.67
C SER A 247 -28.35 -3.04 22.08
N SER A 248 -28.38 -1.72 22.19
CA SER A 248 -29.16 -1.07 23.25
C SER A 248 -29.73 0.25 22.73
N SER A 249 -31.04 0.31 22.83
CA SER A 249 -31.92 1.44 22.57
C SER A 249 -31.68 2.56 23.58
N ASP A 250 -31.65 3.80 23.11
CA ASP A 250 -32.34 4.87 23.82
C ASP A 250 -32.73 6.02 22.88
N ASP A 251 -33.99 6.42 23.00
CA ASP A 251 -34.67 7.48 22.25
C ASP A 251 -34.32 8.86 22.79
N GLY A 252 -34.24 9.88 21.92
CA GLY A 252 -33.97 11.23 22.39
C GLY A 252 -33.93 12.35 21.34
N LYS A 253 -35.08 12.60 20.70
CA LYS A 253 -35.61 13.86 20.12
C LYS A 253 -34.69 15.01 19.63
N SER A 254 -35.10 15.48 18.44
CA SER A 254 -35.15 16.86 17.91
C SER A 254 -33.85 17.64 17.71
N HIS A 255 -33.57 18.03 16.46
CA HIS A 255 -34.05 19.33 15.97
C HIS A 255 -33.91 19.41 14.45
N THR A 256 -35.01 19.85 13.83
CA THR A 256 -35.17 20.33 12.46
C THR A 256 -34.37 21.62 12.27
N GLU A 257 -33.52 21.69 11.25
CA GLU A 257 -33.24 22.91 10.49
C GLU A 257 -32.47 22.58 9.20
N GLU A 258 -33.16 22.70 8.07
CA GLU A 258 -32.56 23.02 6.77
C GLU A 258 -32.18 24.52 6.78
N PRO A 259 -31.06 24.94 6.17
CA PRO A 259 -31.06 25.07 4.71
C PRO A 259 -29.70 24.81 4.05
N LYS A 260 -29.73 24.39 2.77
CA LYS A 260 -28.81 24.89 1.72
C LYS A 260 -29.15 24.32 0.35
N ARG A 261 -29.68 25.18 -0.52
CA ARG A 261 -29.51 25.04 -1.97
C ARG A 261 -28.71 26.24 -2.46
N SER A 262 -27.40 26.05 -2.60
CA SER A 262 -26.57 26.91 -3.44
C SER A 262 -25.67 26.00 -4.27
N GLU A 263 -25.95 25.98 -5.56
CA GLU A 263 -25.16 25.33 -6.60
C GLU A 263 -23.70 25.77 -6.51
N LYS A 264 -22.78 24.82 -6.31
CA LYS A 264 -21.40 24.97 -6.73
C LYS A 264 -21.01 23.75 -7.56
N LYS A 265 -21.13 23.93 -8.88
CA LYS A 265 -20.50 23.11 -9.90
C LYS A 265 -19.05 22.83 -9.52
N SER A 266 -18.69 21.55 -9.58
CA SER A 266 -17.39 21.00 -9.99
C SER A 266 -16.16 21.86 -9.65
N SER A 267 -15.52 21.57 -8.51
CA SER A 267 -14.16 22.06 -8.21
C SER A 267 -13.14 20.94 -8.01
N ILE A 268 -13.38 19.76 -8.59
CA ILE A 268 -12.42 18.62 -8.53
C ILE A 268 -11.32 18.74 -9.61
N ALA A 269 -11.39 19.73 -10.51
CA ALA A 269 -10.45 19.85 -11.62
C ALA A 269 -9.08 20.50 -11.29
N ALA A 270 -8.76 20.84 -10.02
CA ALA A 270 -7.60 21.72 -9.74
C ALA A 270 -6.59 21.25 -8.68
N ALA A 271 -6.55 19.96 -8.30
CA ALA A 271 -5.55 19.46 -7.34
C ALA A 271 -4.90 18.14 -7.76
N SER A 272 -4.43 18.05 -9.01
CA SER A 272 -3.50 17.00 -9.44
C SER A 272 -2.06 17.54 -9.35
N LYS A 273 -1.39 17.30 -8.21
CA LYS A 273 0.04 17.64 -8.02
C LYS A 273 0.88 16.96 -9.11
N ARG A 274 1.79 17.72 -9.73
CA ARG A 274 2.76 17.31 -10.77
C ARG A 274 3.29 15.89 -10.55
N LEU A 275 3.01 15.03 -11.53
CA LEU A 275 3.43 13.63 -11.59
C LEU A 275 4.92 13.51 -11.89
N ARG A 276 5.57 12.46 -11.35
CA ARG A 276 6.96 12.13 -11.67
C ARG A 276 7.04 11.66 -13.13
N PRO A 277 8.02 12.12 -13.93
CA PRO A 277 8.30 11.53 -15.24
C PRO A 277 8.65 10.04 -15.08
N PHE A 278 8.31 9.21 -16.08
CA PHE A 278 8.59 7.76 -16.11
C PHE A 278 10.09 7.52 -15.90
N GLY A 279 10.50 7.22 -14.66
CA GLY A 279 11.82 7.63 -14.15
C GLY A 279 12.90 6.55 -14.10
N GLY A 280 12.57 5.27 -14.24
CA GLY A 280 13.60 4.23 -14.13
C GLY A 280 13.26 2.85 -14.70
N ASN A 281 12.15 2.71 -15.44
CA ASN A 281 11.68 1.41 -15.96
C ASN A 281 11.49 0.35 -14.85
N SER A 282 11.24 0.79 -13.61
CA SER A 282 10.94 -0.07 -12.47
C SER A 282 9.50 -0.60 -12.56
N PHE A 283 9.18 -1.69 -11.86
CA PHE A 283 7.80 -2.19 -11.83
C PHE A 283 6.83 -1.16 -11.23
N ASP A 284 7.28 -0.42 -10.21
CA ASP A 284 6.50 0.64 -9.58
C ASP A 284 6.19 1.78 -10.56
N ASP A 285 7.11 2.13 -11.47
CA ASP A 285 6.82 3.12 -12.53
C ASP A 285 5.61 2.69 -13.39
N TYR A 286 5.51 1.41 -13.75
CA TYR A 286 4.38 0.89 -14.52
C TYR A 286 3.08 0.89 -13.72
N TYR A 287 3.14 0.65 -12.41
CA TYR A 287 1.97 0.67 -11.54
C TYR A 287 1.46 2.08 -11.27
N ASP A 288 2.38 3.04 -11.14
CA ASP A 288 2.10 4.39 -10.66
C ASP A 288 1.96 5.43 -11.79
N THR A 289 2.34 5.11 -13.03
CA THR A 289 2.22 5.99 -14.22
C THR A 289 0.99 5.66 -15.05
N ALA A 290 0.38 6.64 -15.75
CA ALA A 290 -0.78 6.38 -16.61
C ALA A 290 -0.43 5.46 -17.79
N LEU A 291 -1.38 4.65 -18.26
CA LEU A 291 -1.17 3.76 -19.42
C LEU A 291 -0.80 4.53 -20.69
N ALA A 292 -1.33 5.75 -20.83
CA ALA A 292 -1.02 6.65 -21.93
C ALA A 292 0.42 7.19 -21.88
N ASP A 293 1.06 7.16 -20.71
CA ASP A 293 2.41 7.69 -20.48
C ASP A 293 3.48 6.60 -20.46
N PHE A 294 3.09 5.34 -20.71
CA PHE A 294 4.05 4.24 -20.83
C PHE A 294 5.08 4.51 -21.94
N PRO A 295 6.34 4.05 -21.79
CA PRO A 295 7.37 4.23 -22.80
C PRO A 295 6.99 3.47 -24.08
N ALA A 296 7.44 3.96 -25.23
CA ALA A 296 7.09 3.41 -26.53
C ALA A 296 7.32 1.89 -26.65
N PRO A 297 8.43 1.30 -26.15
CA PRO A 297 8.61 -0.15 -26.16
C PRO A 297 7.54 -0.91 -25.37
N ALA A 298 7.09 -0.38 -24.23
CA ALA A 298 6.04 -1.00 -23.44
C ALA A 298 4.66 -0.88 -24.11
N LYS A 299 4.37 0.26 -24.75
CA LYS A 299 3.16 0.43 -25.57
C LYS A 299 3.14 -0.54 -26.75
N PHE A 300 4.27 -0.70 -27.43
CA PHE A 300 4.44 -1.66 -28.52
C PHE A 300 4.25 -3.11 -28.03
N PHE A 301 4.88 -3.48 -26.91
CA PHE A 301 4.67 -4.79 -26.29
C PHE A 301 3.20 -5.03 -25.95
N LYS A 302 2.52 -4.05 -25.33
CA LYS A 302 1.09 -4.16 -25.01
C LYS A 302 0.26 -4.37 -26.27
N TRP A 303 0.50 -3.58 -27.32
CA TRP A 303 -0.20 -3.71 -28.60
C TRP A 303 0.03 -5.09 -29.23
N LEU A 304 1.27 -5.57 -29.27
CA LEU A 304 1.62 -6.88 -29.81
C LEU A 304 0.95 -8.01 -29.01
N ALA A 305 1.07 -7.96 -27.68
CA ALA A 305 0.46 -8.95 -26.80
C ALA A 305 -1.07 -8.99 -26.96
N VAL A 306 -1.74 -7.84 -26.99
CA VAL A 306 -3.20 -7.75 -27.22
C VAL A 306 -3.59 -8.28 -28.59
N SER A 307 -2.82 -7.97 -29.64
CA SER A 307 -3.11 -8.42 -31.00
C SER A 307 -2.95 -9.94 -31.14
N VAL A 308 -1.84 -10.49 -30.65
CA VAL A 308 -1.54 -11.92 -30.71
C VAL A 308 -2.52 -12.72 -29.84
N LEU A 309 -2.66 -12.34 -28.57
CA LEU A 309 -3.60 -13.01 -27.66
C LEU A 309 -5.04 -12.83 -28.12
N GLY A 310 -5.40 -11.68 -28.69
CA GLY A 310 -6.73 -11.46 -29.24
C GLY A 310 -7.05 -12.37 -30.40
N LEU A 311 -6.14 -12.49 -31.37
CA LEU A 311 -6.31 -13.40 -32.50
C LEU A 311 -6.41 -14.86 -32.04
N ILE A 312 -5.47 -15.31 -31.20
CA ILE A 312 -5.44 -16.68 -30.68
C ILE A 312 -6.71 -16.99 -29.90
N THR A 313 -7.10 -16.12 -28.97
CA THR A 313 -8.25 -16.36 -28.11
C THR A 313 -9.56 -16.28 -28.87
N LYS A 314 -9.67 -15.41 -29.88
CA LYS A 314 -10.86 -15.30 -30.73
C LYS A 314 -11.07 -16.53 -31.59
N ILE A 315 -10.00 -17.10 -32.15
CA ILE A 315 -10.05 -18.32 -32.95
C ILE A 315 -10.35 -19.54 -32.06
N TRP A 316 -9.63 -19.68 -30.94
CA TRP A 316 -9.69 -20.88 -30.12
C TRP A 316 -10.94 -20.93 -29.21
N PHE A 317 -11.35 -19.79 -28.65
CA PHE A 317 -12.47 -19.73 -27.68
C PHE A 317 -13.74 -19.06 -28.23
N ARG A 318 -13.71 -18.59 -29.48
CA ARG A 318 -14.85 -18.09 -30.26
C ARG A 318 -15.78 -17.18 -29.44
N TRP A 319 -15.18 -16.33 -28.62
CA TRP A 319 -15.90 -15.61 -27.58
C TRP A 319 -16.80 -14.53 -28.18
N ARG A 320 -17.99 -14.36 -27.60
CA ARG A 320 -19.00 -13.37 -28.02
C ARG A 320 -19.42 -12.50 -26.85
N TRP A 321 -19.54 -11.21 -27.09
CA TRP A 321 -20.08 -10.25 -26.14
C TRP A 321 -21.55 -9.99 -26.42
N ASP A 322 -22.31 -9.85 -25.35
CA ASP A 322 -23.68 -9.36 -25.31
C ASP A 322 -23.67 -8.03 -24.56
N ASN A 323 -24.32 -7.01 -25.10
CA ASN A 323 -24.36 -5.65 -24.54
C ASN A 323 -23.01 -4.94 -24.33
N ASP A 324 -21.98 -5.20 -25.14
CA ASP A 324 -20.69 -4.50 -25.01
C ASP A 324 -20.79 -2.99 -25.25
N GLN A 325 -21.80 -2.51 -25.97
CA GLN A 325 -22.06 -1.08 -26.15
C GLN A 325 -22.19 -0.31 -24.82
N LEU A 326 -22.53 -0.99 -23.71
CA LEU A 326 -22.65 -0.37 -22.38
C LEU A 326 -21.31 0.13 -21.82
N PHE A 327 -20.18 -0.42 -22.27
CA PHE A 327 -18.84 0.08 -21.91
C PHE A 327 -18.01 0.52 -23.13
N VAL A 328 -18.34 0.08 -24.35
CA VAL A 328 -17.69 0.56 -25.58
C VAL A 328 -18.19 1.94 -25.98
N GLY A 329 -19.49 2.22 -25.76
CA GLY A 329 -20.11 3.51 -26.06
C GLY A 329 -19.94 4.56 -24.95
N ASP A 330 -19.74 4.13 -23.71
CA ASP A 330 -19.48 5.00 -22.56
C ASP A 330 -18.07 4.69 -22.00
N LYS A 331 -17.13 5.62 -22.20
CA LYS A 331 -15.74 5.50 -21.72
C LYS A 331 -15.50 6.13 -20.35
N THR A 332 -16.54 6.52 -19.61
CA THR A 332 -16.36 7.09 -18.26
C THR A 332 -15.66 6.09 -17.33
N PRO A 333 -14.71 6.53 -16.49
CA PRO A 333 -14.02 5.65 -15.54
C PRO A 333 -14.98 4.98 -14.59
N ARG A 334 -14.82 3.68 -14.39
CA ARG A 334 -15.66 2.86 -13.52
C ARG A 334 -14.94 1.60 -13.09
N VAL A 335 -15.41 0.98 -12.01
CA VAL A 335 -14.92 -0.33 -11.56
C VAL A 335 -15.72 -1.42 -12.26
N LEU A 336 -15.04 -2.24 -13.06
CA LEU A 336 -15.59 -3.42 -13.71
C LEU A 336 -15.43 -4.62 -12.77
N ILE A 337 -16.55 -5.25 -12.39
CA ILE A 337 -16.52 -6.49 -11.60
C ILE A 337 -16.90 -7.67 -12.49
N MET A 338 -16.17 -8.77 -12.40
CA MET A 338 -16.46 -9.98 -13.19
C MET A 338 -16.23 -11.25 -12.38
N ASN A 339 -17.04 -12.27 -12.63
CA ASN A 339 -16.79 -13.62 -12.09
C ASN A 339 -15.51 -14.23 -12.71
N HIS A 340 -14.81 -15.11 -11.98
CA HIS A 340 -13.51 -15.65 -12.41
C HIS A 340 -13.47 -17.20 -12.53
N PRO A 341 -14.19 -17.81 -13.48
CA PRO A 341 -14.15 -19.26 -13.68
C PRO A 341 -12.79 -19.83 -14.14
N THR A 342 -12.01 -19.12 -14.95
CA THR A 342 -10.76 -19.62 -15.53
C THR A 342 -9.65 -18.57 -15.65
N PHE A 343 -8.40 -19.02 -15.86
CA PHE A 343 -7.28 -18.09 -16.11
C PHE A 343 -7.43 -17.28 -17.41
N LEU A 344 -8.36 -17.65 -18.29
CA LEU A 344 -8.57 -17.03 -19.59
C LEU A 344 -9.44 -15.78 -19.51
N ASP A 345 -10.30 -15.67 -18.49
CA ASP A 345 -11.29 -14.59 -18.37
C ASP A 345 -10.67 -13.18 -18.36
N PRO A 346 -9.55 -12.94 -17.64
CA PRO A 346 -8.84 -11.67 -17.71
C PRO A 346 -8.26 -11.38 -19.08
N ILE A 347 -7.76 -12.40 -19.78
CA ILE A 347 -7.15 -12.22 -21.09
C ILE A 347 -8.22 -11.78 -22.09
N VAL A 348 -9.35 -12.50 -22.18
CA VAL A 348 -10.42 -12.18 -23.14
C VAL A 348 -11.02 -10.80 -22.87
N THR A 349 -11.21 -10.46 -21.59
CA THR A 349 -11.81 -9.18 -21.20
C THR A 349 -10.90 -8.01 -21.46
N VAL A 350 -9.63 -8.10 -21.01
CA VAL A 350 -8.63 -7.05 -21.22
C VAL A 350 -8.37 -6.83 -22.71
N VAL A 351 -8.25 -7.91 -23.50
CA VAL A 351 -8.10 -7.81 -24.95
C VAL A 351 -9.25 -7.03 -25.57
N HIS A 352 -10.49 -7.39 -25.24
CA HIS A 352 -11.66 -6.74 -25.82
C HIS A 352 -11.71 -5.25 -25.47
N LEU A 353 -11.52 -4.90 -24.20
CA LEU A 353 -11.48 -3.50 -23.74
C LEU A 353 -10.38 -2.69 -24.45
N LEU A 354 -9.16 -3.25 -24.53
CA LEU A 354 -8.03 -2.55 -25.14
C LEU A 354 -8.18 -2.39 -26.66
N VAL A 355 -8.77 -3.36 -27.37
CA VAL A 355 -9.08 -3.25 -28.81
C VAL A 355 -10.10 -2.14 -29.08
N HIS A 356 -11.05 -1.92 -28.18
CA HIS A 356 -12.01 -0.81 -28.26
C HIS A 356 -11.44 0.54 -27.73
N GLY A 357 -10.14 0.58 -27.45
CA GLY A 357 -9.46 1.79 -26.98
C GLY A 357 -9.95 2.23 -25.60
N ILE A 358 -10.27 1.27 -24.73
CA ILE A 358 -10.63 1.50 -23.33
C ILE A 358 -9.40 1.18 -22.48
N PRO A 359 -8.79 2.18 -21.82
CA PRO A 359 -7.68 1.93 -20.92
C PRO A 359 -8.19 1.21 -19.67
N VAL A 360 -7.68 0.01 -19.40
CA VAL A 360 -8.09 -0.80 -18.24
C VAL A 360 -6.87 -1.27 -17.45
N ARG A 361 -6.99 -1.19 -16.12
CA ARG A 361 -6.08 -1.79 -15.14
C ARG A 361 -6.69 -3.06 -14.58
N THR A 362 -5.88 -4.09 -14.35
CA THR A 362 -6.37 -5.35 -13.79
C THR A 362 -5.68 -5.64 -12.46
N ILE A 363 -6.46 -5.89 -11.41
CA ILE A 363 -5.89 -6.33 -10.14
C ILE A 363 -5.48 -7.80 -10.23
N TYR A 364 -4.25 -8.12 -9.82
CA TYR A 364 -3.74 -9.48 -9.82
C TYR A 364 -3.04 -9.85 -8.52
N LYS A 365 -2.99 -11.15 -8.25
CA LYS A 365 -2.42 -11.71 -7.02
C LYS A 365 -0.88 -11.53 -6.98
N SER A 366 -0.36 -10.88 -5.94
CA SER A 366 1.07 -10.51 -5.82
C SER A 366 2.02 -11.70 -5.92
N GLU A 367 1.60 -12.93 -5.60
CA GLU A 367 2.42 -14.14 -5.72
C GLU A 367 2.84 -14.46 -7.16
N PHE A 368 2.14 -13.91 -8.17
CA PHE A 368 2.63 -13.97 -9.56
C PHE A 368 3.96 -13.21 -9.74
N ASN A 369 4.30 -12.30 -8.83
CA ASN A 369 5.57 -11.58 -8.81
C ASN A 369 6.77 -12.47 -8.45
N LYS A 370 6.54 -13.67 -7.89
CA LYS A 370 7.60 -14.66 -7.65
C LYS A 370 8.26 -15.09 -8.96
N PHE A 371 7.51 -15.10 -10.07
CA PHE A 371 8.03 -15.36 -11.40
C PHE A 371 8.25 -14.05 -12.16
N LYS A 372 9.49 -13.56 -12.17
CA LYS A 372 9.87 -12.24 -12.73
C LYS A 372 9.43 -11.99 -14.18
N PRO A 373 9.48 -12.98 -15.11
CA PRO A 373 8.96 -12.78 -16.46
C PRO A 373 7.45 -12.46 -16.50
N LEU A 374 6.67 -13.09 -15.61
CA LEU A 374 5.24 -12.83 -15.50
C LEU A 374 4.96 -11.48 -14.85
N GLN A 375 5.71 -11.09 -13.81
CA GLN A 375 5.67 -9.73 -13.25
C GLN A 375 5.95 -8.67 -14.32
N TRP A 376 6.97 -8.91 -15.13
CA TRP A 376 7.37 -8.03 -16.22
C TRP A 376 6.29 -7.85 -17.27
N ALA A 377 5.63 -8.94 -17.66
CA ALA A 377 4.53 -8.87 -18.62
C ALA A 377 3.31 -8.17 -18.02
N LEU A 378 2.86 -8.57 -16.82
CA LEU A 378 1.67 -8.04 -16.18
C LEU A 378 1.78 -6.54 -15.89
N SER A 379 2.91 -6.06 -15.39
CA SER A 379 3.14 -4.63 -15.16
C SER A 379 2.99 -3.80 -16.44
N ARG A 380 3.54 -4.25 -17.57
CA ARG A 380 3.45 -3.58 -18.88
C ARG A 380 2.07 -3.68 -19.53
N LEU A 381 1.28 -4.65 -19.14
CA LEU A 381 -0.13 -4.78 -19.55
C LEU A 381 -1.08 -3.94 -18.69
N GLY A 382 -0.59 -3.28 -17.63
CA GLY A 382 -1.42 -2.46 -16.73
C GLY A 382 -1.92 -3.22 -15.49
N GLY A 383 -1.29 -4.33 -15.13
CA GLY A 383 -1.62 -5.07 -13.92
C GLY A 383 -1.21 -4.32 -12.65
N ILE A 384 -2.06 -4.35 -11.63
CA ILE A 384 -1.77 -3.83 -10.27
C ILE A 384 -1.69 -5.05 -9.33
N PRO A 385 -0.52 -5.33 -8.70
CA PRO A 385 -0.41 -6.41 -7.74
C PRO A 385 -1.16 -6.06 -6.44
N VAL A 386 -1.79 -7.07 -5.82
CA VAL A 386 -2.42 -6.96 -4.50
C VAL A 386 -2.06 -8.17 -3.63
N ASP A 387 -1.78 -7.92 -2.35
CA ASP A 387 -1.69 -8.96 -1.33
C ASP A 387 -3.10 -9.32 -0.81
N ARG A 388 -3.46 -10.60 -0.86
CA ARG A 388 -4.81 -11.06 -0.47
C ARG A 388 -4.89 -11.29 1.03
N GLY A 389 -6.00 -10.90 1.64
CA GLY A 389 -6.25 -11.07 3.08
C GLY A 389 -5.68 -9.96 3.96
N THR A 390 -5.01 -8.97 3.37
CA THR A 390 -4.54 -7.76 4.04
C THR A 390 -5.20 -6.53 3.43
N ALA A 391 -5.35 -5.46 4.21
CA ALA A 391 -5.80 -4.17 3.69
C ALA A 391 -4.65 -3.49 2.92
N ASP A 392 -4.36 -3.97 1.70
CA ASP A 392 -3.29 -3.44 0.83
C ASP A 392 -3.68 -2.04 0.29
N MET A 393 -3.41 -1.03 1.11
CA MET A 393 -3.68 0.36 0.79
C MET A 393 -2.86 0.87 -0.41
N LYS A 394 -1.70 0.26 -0.72
CA LYS A 394 -0.89 0.63 -1.89
C LYS A 394 -1.63 0.24 -3.18
N ALA A 395 -2.20 -0.96 -3.23
CA ALA A 395 -3.02 -1.39 -4.36
C ALA A 395 -4.30 -0.55 -4.50
N ILE A 396 -4.98 -0.24 -3.40
CA ILE A 396 -6.18 0.63 -3.38
C ILE A 396 -5.83 2.03 -3.90
N ARG A 397 -4.73 2.64 -3.45
CA ARG A 397 -4.28 3.96 -3.91
C ARG A 397 -3.94 3.98 -5.39
N ARG A 398 -3.27 2.93 -5.89
CA ARG A 398 -2.97 2.77 -7.33
C ARG A 398 -4.24 2.65 -8.16
N ALA A 399 -5.19 1.85 -7.68
CA ALA A 399 -6.49 1.66 -8.31
C ALA A 399 -7.31 2.96 -8.37
N THR A 400 -7.45 3.68 -7.26
CA THR A 400 -8.19 4.96 -7.22
C THR A 400 -7.50 6.04 -8.05
N THR A 401 -6.16 6.08 -8.04
CA THR A 401 -5.39 7.00 -8.87
C THR A 401 -5.57 6.69 -10.37
N ALA A 402 -5.56 5.42 -10.76
CA ALA A 402 -5.83 5.02 -12.15
C ALA A 402 -7.23 5.46 -12.61
N LEU A 403 -8.25 5.24 -11.78
CA LEU A 403 -9.63 5.69 -12.04
C LEU A 403 -9.70 7.21 -12.24
N SER A 404 -9.01 7.99 -11.40
CA SER A 404 -8.96 9.44 -11.54
C SER A 404 -8.31 9.94 -12.84
N ARG A 405 -7.50 9.11 -13.51
CA ARG A 405 -6.79 9.43 -14.75
C ARG A 405 -7.55 9.08 -16.02
N GLY A 406 -8.79 8.60 -15.89
CA GLY A 406 -9.57 8.17 -17.06
C GLY A 406 -9.50 6.67 -17.34
N GLU A 407 -8.84 5.87 -16.50
CA GLU A 407 -8.68 4.43 -16.71
C GLU A 407 -9.81 3.65 -16.01
N MET A 408 -10.23 2.52 -16.57
CA MET A 408 -11.14 1.58 -15.92
C MET A 408 -10.37 0.59 -15.04
N LEU A 409 -11.03 0.01 -14.03
CA LEU A 409 -10.41 -0.96 -13.14
C LEU A 409 -11.18 -2.29 -13.17
N LEU A 410 -10.54 -3.37 -13.58
CA LEU A 410 -11.09 -4.71 -13.61
C LEU A 410 -10.74 -5.49 -12.34
N ILE A 411 -11.76 -5.92 -11.60
CA ILE A 411 -11.65 -6.67 -10.34
C ILE A 411 -12.45 -7.97 -10.43
N TYR A 412 -11.88 -9.01 -9.83
CA TYR A 412 -12.51 -10.31 -9.62
C TYR A 412 -12.84 -10.48 -8.13
N PRO A 413 -14.06 -10.16 -7.68
CA PRO A 413 -14.39 -10.06 -6.26
C PRO A 413 -14.29 -11.39 -5.50
N GLU A 414 -14.39 -12.53 -6.18
CA GLU A 414 -14.43 -13.87 -5.57
C GLU A 414 -13.08 -14.35 -5.01
N GLY A 415 -11.97 -13.64 -5.29
CA GLY A 415 -10.65 -13.96 -4.73
C GLY A 415 -10.09 -15.34 -5.08
N THR A 416 -10.83 -16.28 -5.66
CA THR A 416 -10.42 -17.62 -6.07
C THR A 416 -11.21 -18.04 -7.32
N ARG A 417 -10.76 -19.07 -8.04
CA ARG A 417 -11.49 -19.55 -9.23
C ARG A 417 -12.78 -20.26 -8.81
N VAL A 418 -13.91 -19.85 -9.36
CA VAL A 418 -15.20 -20.51 -9.11
C VAL A 418 -15.14 -21.95 -9.60
N ARG A 419 -15.57 -22.90 -8.77
CA ARG A 419 -15.50 -24.34 -9.07
C ARG A 419 -16.72 -24.85 -9.86
N SER A 420 -17.78 -24.05 -9.99
CA SER A 420 -19.05 -24.40 -10.64
C SER A 420 -19.75 -23.18 -11.25
N ASN A 421 -20.47 -23.33 -12.36
CA ASN A 421 -21.30 -22.26 -12.96
C ASN A 421 -22.56 -21.93 -12.11
N THR A 422 -22.83 -22.69 -11.05
CA THR A 422 -24.06 -22.62 -10.25
C THR A 422 -23.84 -22.27 -8.78
N GLU A 423 -22.58 -22.16 -8.31
CA GLU A 423 -22.27 -21.86 -6.91
C GLU A 423 -21.79 -20.41 -6.75
N ARG A 424 -22.25 -19.76 -5.66
CA ARG A 424 -21.83 -18.42 -5.25
C ARG A 424 -20.46 -18.52 -4.57
N GLY A 425 -19.43 -17.88 -5.11
CA GLY A 425 -18.17 -17.69 -4.41
C GLY A 425 -18.31 -16.65 -3.31
N GLU A 426 -17.57 -16.79 -2.20
CA GLU A 426 -17.44 -15.71 -1.21
C GLU A 426 -16.73 -14.52 -1.87
N THR A 427 -17.41 -13.39 -1.91
CA THR A 427 -16.92 -12.16 -2.55
C THR A 427 -16.35 -11.21 -1.51
N HIS A 428 -15.21 -10.62 -1.81
CA HIS A 428 -14.60 -9.59 -0.99
C HIS A 428 -15.05 -8.20 -1.43
N GLY A 429 -15.55 -7.38 -0.48
CA GLY A 429 -16.07 -6.02 -0.69
C GLY A 429 -15.06 -4.95 -1.12
N GLY A 430 -13.80 -5.32 -1.42
CA GLY A 430 -12.73 -4.38 -1.76
C GLY A 430 -13.03 -3.50 -2.99
N PHE A 431 -13.85 -3.99 -3.94
CA PHE A 431 -14.23 -3.22 -5.12
C PHE A 431 -15.20 -2.07 -4.79
N ALA A 432 -16.12 -2.27 -3.84
CA ALA A 432 -17.07 -1.25 -3.42
C ALA A 432 -16.36 -0.10 -2.71
N LEU A 433 -15.38 -0.42 -1.85
CA LEU A 433 -14.49 0.56 -1.23
C LEU A 433 -13.72 1.38 -2.27
N ILE A 434 -13.11 0.74 -3.27
CA ILE A 434 -12.36 1.44 -4.32
C ILE A 434 -13.28 2.35 -5.14
N ALA A 435 -14.45 1.86 -5.54
CA ALA A 435 -15.43 2.65 -6.28
C ALA A 435 -15.89 3.87 -5.48
N GLN A 436 -16.12 3.70 -4.17
CA GLN A 436 -16.54 4.78 -3.27
C GLN A 436 -15.44 5.83 -3.08
N LEU A 437 -14.19 5.40 -2.88
CA LEU A 437 -13.04 6.30 -2.74
C LEU A 437 -12.79 7.10 -4.02
N ALA A 438 -12.92 6.47 -5.18
CA ALA A 438 -12.76 7.12 -6.48
C ALA A 438 -14.00 7.90 -6.94
N LYS A 439 -15.15 7.72 -6.27
CA LYS A 439 -16.46 8.29 -6.66
C LYS A 439 -16.85 7.92 -8.09
N VAL A 440 -16.69 6.65 -8.44
CA VAL A 440 -17.03 6.10 -9.76
C VAL A 440 -18.09 5.01 -9.62
N ASP A 441 -18.82 4.77 -10.71
CA ASP A 441 -19.82 3.71 -10.78
C ASP A 441 -19.16 2.31 -10.74
N VAL A 442 -19.94 1.30 -10.38
CA VAL A 442 -19.57 -0.11 -10.54
C VAL A 442 -20.36 -0.71 -11.69
N GLN A 443 -19.68 -1.49 -12.52
CA GLN A 443 -20.24 -2.09 -13.71
C GLN A 443 -20.00 -3.60 -13.68
N PRO A 444 -21.06 -4.41 -13.48
CA PRO A 444 -20.94 -5.85 -13.51
C PRO A 444 -20.78 -6.39 -14.93
N LEU A 445 -19.93 -7.42 -15.04
CA LEU A 445 -19.65 -8.21 -16.23
C LEU A 445 -19.78 -9.70 -15.90
N ALA A 446 -20.20 -10.49 -16.88
CA ALA A 446 -20.34 -11.94 -16.77
C ALA A 446 -19.45 -12.65 -17.78
N ILE A 447 -18.89 -13.80 -17.40
CA ILE A 447 -18.37 -14.81 -18.33
C ILE A 447 -18.96 -16.19 -18.03
N ILE A 448 -19.49 -16.86 -19.06
CA ILE A 448 -20.05 -18.22 -18.96
C ILE A 448 -19.52 -19.10 -20.09
N GLY A 449 -19.34 -20.40 -19.78
CA GLY A 449 -18.82 -21.40 -20.72
C GLY A 449 -17.30 -21.58 -20.67
N ALA A 450 -16.61 -20.77 -19.85
CA ALA A 450 -15.17 -20.89 -19.63
C ALA A 450 -14.81 -22.13 -18.77
N LEU A 451 -15.68 -22.58 -17.84
CA LEU A 451 -15.39 -23.78 -17.02
C LEU A 451 -15.23 -25.08 -17.83
N ASP A 452 -15.82 -25.17 -19.02
CA ASP A 452 -15.74 -26.35 -19.90
C ASP A 452 -14.39 -26.50 -20.62
N ILE A 453 -13.45 -25.57 -20.40
CA ILE A 453 -12.14 -25.50 -21.08
C ILE A 453 -11.22 -26.68 -20.72
N LYS A 454 -11.32 -27.24 -19.50
CA LYS A 454 -10.52 -28.39 -19.05
C LYS A 454 -11.41 -29.55 -18.62
N LYS A 455 -11.39 -30.66 -19.38
CA LYS A 455 -11.84 -31.96 -18.85
C LYS A 455 -10.81 -32.41 -17.80
N LYS A 456 -11.27 -32.85 -16.62
CA LYS A 456 -10.40 -33.36 -15.54
C LYS A 456 -9.44 -34.42 -16.13
N GLY A 457 -8.14 -34.14 -16.16
CA GLY A 457 -7.10 -35.07 -16.62
C GLY A 457 -6.56 -34.94 -18.06
N SER A 458 -6.97 -33.95 -18.87
CA SER A 458 -6.38 -33.76 -20.22
C SER A 458 -5.43 -32.55 -20.28
N PRO A 459 -4.24 -32.66 -20.92
CA PRO A 459 -3.28 -31.55 -21.06
C PRO A 459 -3.68 -30.53 -22.15
N LEU A 460 -4.65 -30.87 -23.02
CA LEU A 460 -5.06 -30.05 -24.17
C LEU A 460 -6.35 -29.27 -23.87
N VAL A 461 -6.30 -27.95 -24.09
CA VAL A 461 -7.44 -27.02 -24.00
C VAL A 461 -8.31 -27.20 -25.24
N LYS A 462 -9.57 -27.64 -25.05
CA LYS A 462 -10.49 -27.80 -26.18
C LYS A 462 -11.06 -26.45 -26.64
N PRO A 463 -11.28 -26.25 -27.95
CA PRO A 463 -12.03 -25.10 -28.44
C PRO A 463 -13.47 -25.11 -27.89
N VAL A 464 -13.83 -24.11 -27.10
CA VAL A 464 -15.17 -23.96 -26.53
C VAL A 464 -15.69 -22.56 -26.78
N LYS A 465 -17.01 -22.41 -26.93
CA LYS A 465 -17.64 -21.08 -27.06
C LYS A 465 -17.79 -20.45 -25.68
N VAL A 466 -17.18 -19.28 -25.51
CA VAL A 466 -17.29 -18.45 -24.30
C VAL A 466 -18.26 -17.29 -24.58
N TYR A 467 -19.15 -17.01 -23.64
CA TYR A 467 -20.09 -15.89 -23.73
C TYR A 467 -19.80 -14.90 -22.63
N LEU A 468 -19.71 -13.63 -23.00
CA LEU A 468 -19.53 -12.51 -22.08
C LEU A 468 -20.72 -11.57 -22.17
N ARG A 469 -21.08 -10.92 -21.07
CA ARG A 469 -22.20 -9.97 -21.02
C ARG A 469 -21.88 -8.79 -20.11
N ALA A 470 -22.23 -7.58 -20.54
CA ALA A 470 -22.22 -6.41 -19.67
C ALA A 470 -23.61 -6.20 -19.03
N GLY A 471 -23.64 -5.92 -17.72
CA GLY A 471 -24.81 -5.42 -17.02
C GLY A 471 -25.00 -3.91 -17.20
N GLN A 472 -25.94 -3.29 -16.49
CA GLN A 472 -26.02 -1.83 -16.36
C GLN A 472 -25.07 -1.35 -15.27
N LYS A 473 -24.54 -0.13 -15.39
CA LYS A 473 -23.74 0.46 -14.32
C LYS A 473 -24.64 0.81 -13.13
N VAL A 474 -24.12 0.58 -11.94
CA VAL A 474 -24.75 0.93 -10.67
C VAL A 474 -24.04 2.18 -10.16
N SER A 475 -24.77 3.28 -10.04
CA SER A 475 -24.24 4.52 -9.47
C SER A 475 -24.60 4.65 -8.00
N PHE A 476 -23.71 5.26 -7.22
CA PHE A 476 -23.97 5.55 -5.81
C PHE A 476 -25.15 6.51 -5.58
N SER A 477 -25.55 7.29 -6.59
CA SER A 477 -26.73 8.16 -6.52
C SER A 477 -28.06 7.39 -6.63
N ASP A 478 -28.02 6.18 -7.16
CA ASP A 478 -29.20 5.39 -7.50
C ASP A 478 -29.52 4.36 -6.40
N LEU A 479 -28.65 4.29 -5.38
CA LEU A 479 -28.80 3.43 -4.21
C LEU A 479 -29.78 4.03 -3.21
N THR A 480 -30.62 3.18 -2.62
CA THR A 480 -31.67 3.58 -1.68
C THR A 480 -31.13 4.07 -0.35
N SER A 481 -29.93 3.64 0.05
CA SER A 481 -29.30 4.10 1.29
C SER A 481 -28.49 5.39 1.10
N THR A 482 -28.55 6.29 2.10
CA THR A 482 -27.72 7.50 2.18
C THR A 482 -26.45 7.31 3.01
N LYS A 483 -26.34 6.20 3.75
CA LYS A 483 -25.18 5.90 4.59
C LYS A 483 -24.11 5.16 3.77
N ARG A 484 -22.87 5.67 3.80
CA ARG A 484 -21.74 5.15 3.01
C ARG A 484 -21.47 3.65 3.15
N LYS A 485 -21.68 3.08 4.34
CA LYS A 485 -21.48 1.64 4.62
C LYS A 485 -22.58 0.79 3.99
N ASP A 486 -23.81 1.29 4.06
CA ASP A 486 -24.99 0.61 3.56
C ASP A 486 -25.05 0.72 2.02
N GLN A 487 -24.56 1.82 1.43
CA GLN A 487 -24.36 1.95 -0.01
C GLN A 487 -23.32 0.96 -0.56
N ALA A 488 -22.22 0.75 0.16
CA ALA A 488 -21.22 -0.25 -0.25
C ALA A 488 -21.83 -1.67 -0.19
N LYS A 489 -22.61 -1.96 0.84
CA LYS A 489 -23.33 -3.23 0.99
C LYS A 489 -24.44 -3.41 -0.04
N GLU A 490 -25.22 -2.38 -0.33
CA GLU A 490 -26.26 -2.37 -1.36
C GLU A 490 -25.62 -2.52 -2.74
N MET A 491 -24.45 -1.93 -3.00
CA MET A 491 -23.74 -2.11 -4.26
C MET A 491 -23.02 -3.47 -4.35
N GLU A 492 -22.64 -4.08 -3.23
CA GLU A 492 -22.27 -5.49 -3.18
C GLU A 492 -23.51 -6.36 -3.48
N GLU A 493 -24.67 -6.05 -2.91
CA GLU A 493 -25.92 -6.78 -3.13
C GLU A 493 -26.48 -6.60 -4.55
N ASP A 494 -26.36 -5.43 -5.18
CA ASP A 494 -26.85 -5.12 -6.54
C ASP A 494 -25.83 -5.49 -7.62
N GLY A 495 -24.55 -5.24 -7.34
CA GLY A 495 -23.43 -5.74 -8.15
C GLY A 495 -23.42 -7.27 -8.21
N HIS A 496 -23.87 -7.95 -7.14
CA HIS A 496 -24.08 -9.40 -7.08
C HIS A 496 -25.50 -9.84 -7.45
N GLY A 497 -26.51 -8.98 -7.26
CA GLY A 497 -27.95 -9.31 -7.25
C GLY A 497 -28.54 -9.51 -8.63
N ALA A 498 -27.85 -9.02 -9.65
CA ALA A 498 -28.03 -9.51 -10.99
C ALA A 498 -27.34 -10.89 -11.10
N GLY A 499 -27.89 -11.92 -10.44
CA GLY A 499 -27.25 -13.23 -10.20
C GLY A 499 -28.15 -14.26 -9.52
N ILE A 500 -29.07 -14.86 -10.28
CA ILE A 500 -29.92 -16.02 -9.91
C ILE A 500 -30.86 -15.81 -8.69
N ARG A 501 -32.11 -15.41 -8.96
CA ARG A 501 -33.29 -15.96 -8.27
C ARG A 501 -33.86 -17.07 -9.15
N THR A 502 -33.40 -18.31 -8.97
CA THR A 502 -34.07 -19.50 -9.53
C THR A 502 -35.38 -19.74 -8.77
N LYS A 503 -36.46 -19.05 -9.15
CA LYS A 503 -37.77 -19.70 -9.08
C LYS A 503 -37.76 -20.77 -10.18
N ARG A 504 -37.46 -22.01 -9.79
CA ARG A 504 -37.65 -23.27 -10.55
C ARG A 504 -37.48 -23.13 -12.07
N CYS A 505 -36.25 -22.98 -12.56
CA CYS A 505 -35.97 -23.26 -13.97
C CYS A 505 -35.08 -24.50 -14.02
N ASN A 506 -35.64 -25.62 -14.50
CA ASN A 506 -34.97 -26.91 -14.62
C ASN A 506 -33.66 -26.76 -15.40
N ALA A 507 -32.53 -26.77 -14.69
CA ALA A 507 -31.18 -26.52 -15.20
C ALA A 507 -30.71 -27.54 -16.27
N GLN A 508 -31.44 -28.62 -16.49
CA GLN A 508 -31.09 -29.65 -17.47
C GLN A 508 -31.53 -29.33 -18.92
N ARG A 509 -32.30 -28.27 -19.17
CA ARG A 509 -32.80 -27.93 -20.53
C ARG A 509 -32.53 -26.49 -21.01
N ALA A 510 -31.93 -25.63 -20.20
CA ALA A 510 -31.64 -24.25 -20.61
C ALA A 510 -30.43 -24.18 -21.57
N SER A 511 -30.59 -23.52 -22.71
CA SER A 511 -29.50 -23.21 -23.62
C SER A 511 -28.45 -22.33 -22.94
N ARG A 512 -27.18 -22.42 -23.35
CA ARG A 512 -26.09 -21.61 -22.76
C ARG A 512 -26.35 -20.09 -22.85
N LYS A 513 -27.14 -19.63 -23.81
CA LYS A 513 -27.62 -18.23 -23.91
C LYS A 513 -28.61 -17.86 -22.80
N GLU A 514 -29.47 -18.80 -22.39
CA GLU A 514 -30.44 -18.59 -21.31
C GLU A 514 -29.77 -18.58 -19.94
N LEU A 515 -28.70 -19.36 -19.75
CA LEU A 515 -27.88 -19.29 -18.52
C LEU A 515 -27.18 -17.93 -18.37
N VAL A 516 -26.69 -17.33 -19.47
CA VAL A 516 -26.12 -15.96 -19.48
C VAL A 516 -27.17 -14.90 -19.17
N ARG A 517 -28.40 -15.06 -19.70
CA ARG A 517 -29.52 -14.17 -19.35
C ARG A 517 -29.95 -14.32 -17.89
N ALA A 518 -29.98 -15.54 -17.36
CA ALA A 518 -30.39 -15.84 -15.99
C ALA A 518 -29.36 -15.39 -14.95
N TYR A 519 -28.07 -15.40 -15.29
CA TYR A 519 -27.01 -14.96 -14.40
C TYR A 519 -27.02 -13.45 -14.16
N TYR A 520 -27.76 -12.61 -14.90
CA TYR A 520 -27.85 -11.15 -14.65
C TYR A 520 -29.29 -10.58 -14.75
N GLN A 521 -30.32 -11.39 -14.45
CA GLN A 521 -31.71 -11.05 -14.80
C GLN A 521 -32.40 -9.97 -13.92
N ASN A 522 -31.73 -9.37 -12.95
CA ASN A 522 -32.33 -8.34 -12.08
C ASN A 522 -31.61 -6.98 -12.17
N CYS A 523 -31.53 -6.42 -13.37
CA CYS A 523 -31.51 -4.95 -13.52
C CYS A 523 -32.80 -4.52 -14.22
N ARG A 524 -33.87 -4.50 -13.45
CA ARG A 524 -35.02 -3.63 -13.63
C ARG A 524 -35.43 -3.11 -12.27
#